data_AF-J3P035-F1
#
_entry.id   AF-J3P035-F1
#
_cell.length_a   1.000
_cell.length_b   1.000
_cell.length_c   1.000
_cell.angle_alpha   90.00
_cell.angle_beta   90.00
_cell.angle_gamma   90.00
#
_symmetry.space_group_name_H-M   'P 1'
#
loop_
_entity.id
_entity.type
_entity.pdbx_description
1 polymer ?
#
loop_
_entity_poly.entity_id
_entity_poly.type
_entity_poly.pdbx_seq_one_letter_code
_entity_poly.pdbx_strand_id
1 'polypeptide(L)'
;MMSSTNEGDPFLQVQQDVLTQLNSARPLFASYLRIRSLTTAANSPELASARSDLEYALATLAEDLADLVESVKAVESDPVAFGLDRAEVTRRKRLVQEVGGEVEDMRDELAKRLGDAAAAIAHGKKKQAAGDGSSSSSDLPDPNAFAIPDGEGGSGAGGDSYAEFEHHQQLHMLRDQEEDLEGVFQTVGNLRRQADDMGRELEEQREMLEVVDGLADRVGDRLQTGMQKMQYIIKRNEDRWSSFCIAVLIFVLILLLILLLVL
;
A
#
# COMPACT_ATOMS: atom_id res chain seq x y z
N MET A 1 34.08 13.14 -16.07
CA MET A 1 33.22 12.04 -16.55
C MET A 1 32.04 11.99 -15.60
N MET A 2 30.91 12.58 -16.00
CA MET A 2 29.74 12.75 -15.13
C MET A 2 28.81 11.54 -15.31
N SER A 3 28.37 11.00 -14.17
CA SER A 3 27.32 10.00 -13.96
C SER A 3 26.24 10.00 -15.04
N SER A 4 26.33 9.05 -15.97
CA SER A 4 25.22 8.62 -16.83
C SER A 4 24.52 7.38 -16.26
N THR A 5 24.79 7.02 -15.01
CA THR A 5 24.30 5.79 -14.37
C THR A 5 22.92 5.92 -13.73
N ASN A 6 22.32 7.12 -13.67
CA ASN A 6 21.06 7.34 -12.93
C ASN A 6 19.79 7.21 -13.78
N GLU A 7 19.85 7.38 -15.10
CA GLU A 7 18.65 7.36 -15.98
C GLU A 7 18.31 5.97 -16.54
N GLY A 8 19.14 4.95 -16.28
CA GLY A 8 18.93 3.59 -16.81
C GLY A 8 19.12 2.49 -15.78
N ASP A 9 19.16 2.80 -14.49
CA ASP A 9 19.26 1.78 -13.45
C ASP A 9 17.87 1.20 -13.13
N PRO A 10 17.60 -0.08 -13.45
CA PRO A 10 16.32 -0.71 -13.16
C PRO A 10 15.99 -0.72 -11.67
N PHE A 11 17.00 -0.69 -10.80
CA PHE A 11 16.80 -0.60 -9.36
C PHE A 11 16.05 0.67 -8.96
N LEU A 12 16.39 1.81 -9.56
CA LEU A 12 15.79 3.10 -9.20
C LEU A 12 14.33 3.18 -9.66
N GLN A 13 14.00 2.53 -10.77
CA GLN A 13 12.63 2.43 -11.28
C GLN A 13 11.78 1.57 -10.34
N VAL A 14 12.23 0.36 -10.02
CA VAL A 14 11.50 -0.53 -9.09
C VAL A 14 11.41 0.09 -7.69
N GLN A 15 12.45 0.80 -7.24
CA GLN A 15 12.40 1.59 -6.02
C GLN A 15 11.24 2.60 -6.04
N GLN A 16 11.06 3.34 -7.13
CA GLN A 16 10.00 4.33 -7.23
C GLN A 16 8.61 3.68 -7.27
N ASP A 17 8.49 2.54 -7.94
CA ASP A 17 7.25 1.76 -7.98
C ASP A 17 6.88 1.23 -6.59
N VAL A 18 7.85 0.63 -5.87
CA VAL A 18 7.67 0.15 -4.49
C VAL A 18 7.27 1.28 -3.54
N LEU A 19 7.90 2.45 -3.64
CA LEU A 19 7.53 3.61 -2.82
C LEU A 19 6.12 4.12 -3.14
N THR A 20 5.71 4.05 -4.41
CA THR A 20 4.35 4.43 -4.83
C THR A 20 3.32 3.45 -4.29
N GLN A 21 3.58 2.14 -4.40
CA GLN A 21 2.74 1.10 -3.81
C GLN A 21 2.68 1.20 -2.28
N LEU A 22 3.78 1.56 -1.62
CA LEU A 22 3.80 1.74 -0.16
C LEU A 22 2.90 2.91 0.26
N ASN A 23 2.95 4.02 -0.48
CA ASN A 23 2.09 5.17 -0.22
C ASN A 23 0.61 4.87 -0.45
N SER A 24 0.26 3.92 -1.33
CA SER A 24 -1.14 3.45 -1.48
C SER A 24 -1.54 2.41 -0.43
N ALA A 25 -0.60 1.61 0.08
CA ALA A 25 -0.85 0.62 1.14
C ALA A 25 -1.10 1.24 2.52
N ARG A 26 -0.41 2.35 2.85
CA ARG A 26 -0.58 3.07 4.13
C ARG A 26 -2.03 3.49 4.44
N PRO A 27 -2.78 4.16 3.55
CA PRO A 27 -4.18 4.51 3.82
C PRO A 27 -5.09 3.28 3.91
N LEU A 28 -4.80 2.21 3.15
CA LEU A 28 -5.53 0.93 3.28
C LEU A 28 -5.31 0.33 4.67
N PHE A 29 -4.07 0.35 5.17
CA PHE A 29 -3.75 -0.12 6.52
C PHE A 29 -4.42 0.75 7.60
N ALA A 30 -4.37 2.07 7.48
CA ALA A 30 -5.05 2.98 8.42
C ALA A 30 -6.57 2.76 8.42
N SER A 31 -7.18 2.55 7.25
CA SER A 31 -8.59 2.21 7.11
C SER A 31 -8.90 0.87 7.79
N TYR A 32 -8.09 -0.16 7.55
CA TYR A 32 -8.22 -1.46 8.20
C TYR A 32 -8.16 -1.34 9.73
N LEU A 33 -7.18 -0.61 10.27
CA LEU A 33 -7.06 -0.38 11.72
C LEU A 33 -8.26 0.39 12.29
N ARG A 34 -8.78 1.38 11.55
CA ARG A 34 -9.96 2.15 11.95
C ARG A 34 -11.20 1.26 12.01
N ILE A 35 -11.49 0.52 10.93
CA ILE A 35 -12.63 -0.42 10.87
C ILE A 35 -12.50 -1.47 11.97
N ARG A 36 -11.28 -1.98 12.20
CA ARG A 36 -10.97 -2.90 13.30
C ARG A 36 -11.29 -2.32 14.68
N SER A 37 -10.98 -1.05 14.91
CA SER A 37 -11.26 -0.40 16.20
C SER A 37 -12.75 -0.13 16.44
N LEU A 38 -13.52 0.09 15.37
CA LEU A 38 -14.95 0.43 15.44
C LEU A 38 -15.85 -0.80 15.45
N THR A 39 -15.42 -1.89 14.82
CA THR A 39 -16.20 -3.13 14.72
C THR A 39 -15.85 -4.09 15.85
N THR A 40 -16.84 -4.40 16.69
CA THR A 40 -16.80 -5.50 17.68
C THR A 40 -17.17 -6.85 17.08
N ALA A 41 -17.84 -6.88 15.92
CA ALA A 41 -18.21 -8.11 15.23
C ALA A 41 -17.02 -8.68 14.43
N ALA A 42 -16.51 -9.84 14.84
CA ALA A 42 -15.35 -10.46 14.20
C ALA A 42 -15.51 -10.71 12.68
N ASN A 43 -16.74 -10.75 12.18
CA ASN A 43 -17.09 -11.23 10.85
C ASN A 43 -17.76 -10.16 9.96
N SER A 44 -17.53 -8.86 10.22
CA SER A 44 -18.12 -7.84 9.34
C SER A 44 -17.58 -7.98 7.90
N PRO A 45 -18.45 -7.93 6.88
CA PRO A 45 -18.03 -8.09 5.50
C PRO A 45 -17.09 -6.97 5.05
N GLU A 46 -17.27 -5.75 5.58
CA GLU A 46 -16.39 -4.60 5.31
C GLU A 46 -14.96 -4.84 5.81
N LEU A 47 -14.80 -5.46 6.99
CA LEU A 47 -13.47 -5.78 7.52
C LEU A 47 -12.82 -6.91 6.72
N ALA A 48 -13.60 -7.91 6.30
CA ALA A 48 -13.09 -9.00 5.45
C ALA A 48 -12.60 -8.48 4.09
N SER A 49 -13.34 -7.57 3.45
CA SER A 49 -12.92 -6.91 2.21
C SER A 49 -11.65 -6.07 2.42
N ALA A 50 -11.66 -5.16 3.40
CA ALA A 50 -10.51 -4.30 3.69
C ALA A 50 -9.24 -5.10 4.04
N ARG A 51 -9.42 -6.25 4.69
CA ARG A 51 -8.34 -7.22 4.93
C ARG A 51 -7.82 -7.82 3.64
N SER A 52 -8.70 -8.35 2.79
CA SER A 52 -8.29 -9.00 1.53
C SER A 52 -7.54 -8.03 0.62
N ASP A 53 -8.01 -6.77 0.54
CA ASP A 53 -7.39 -5.73 -0.27
C ASP A 53 -5.99 -5.38 0.25
N LEU A 54 -5.83 -5.27 1.57
CA LEU A 54 -4.54 -5.05 2.21
C LEU A 54 -3.61 -6.27 2.06
N GLU A 55 -4.11 -7.49 2.21
CA GLU A 55 -3.33 -8.72 2.00
C GLU A 55 -2.77 -8.80 0.59
N TYR A 56 -3.61 -8.50 -0.41
CA TYR A 56 -3.20 -8.46 -1.80
C TYR A 56 -2.12 -7.40 -2.03
N ALA A 57 -2.33 -6.16 -1.55
CA ALA A 57 -1.37 -5.08 -1.69
C ALA A 57 -0.02 -5.41 -1.01
N LEU A 58 -0.05 -5.93 0.22
CA LEU A 58 1.17 -6.31 0.95
C LEU A 58 1.88 -7.53 0.33
N ALA A 59 1.14 -8.45 -0.30
CA ALA A 59 1.72 -9.59 -1.00
C ALA A 59 2.50 -9.15 -2.24
N THR A 60 1.91 -8.28 -3.08
CA THR A 60 2.60 -7.69 -4.23
C THR A 60 3.84 -6.91 -3.81
N LEU A 61 3.72 -6.07 -2.79
CA LEU A 61 4.83 -5.25 -2.30
C LEU A 61 5.96 -6.11 -1.70
N ALA A 62 5.62 -7.24 -1.06
CA ALA A 62 6.61 -8.18 -0.56
C ALA A 62 7.37 -8.93 -1.66
N GLU A 63 6.72 -9.21 -2.80
CA GLU A 63 7.37 -9.80 -3.98
C GLU A 63 8.38 -8.82 -4.58
N ASP A 64 7.94 -7.58 -4.87
CA ASP A 64 8.82 -6.52 -5.40
C ASP A 64 9.99 -6.23 -4.44
N LEU A 65 9.75 -6.27 -3.13
CA LEU A 65 10.80 -6.07 -2.13
C LEU A 65 11.78 -7.25 -2.07
N ALA A 66 11.34 -8.48 -2.26
CA ALA A 66 12.22 -9.65 -2.29
C ALA A 66 13.22 -9.55 -3.46
N ASP A 67 12.76 -9.10 -4.63
CA ASP A 67 13.60 -8.84 -5.79
C ASP A 67 14.61 -7.72 -5.51
N LEU A 68 14.20 -6.64 -4.84
CA LEU A 68 15.11 -5.57 -4.41
C LEU A 68 16.16 -6.08 -3.41
N VAL A 69 15.79 -6.92 -2.44
CA VAL A 69 16.75 -7.54 -1.49
C VAL A 69 17.78 -8.36 -2.25
N GLU A 70 17.35 -9.19 -3.20
CA GLU A 70 18.25 -10.03 -3.99
C GLU A 70 19.18 -9.20 -4.86
N SER A 71 18.67 -8.12 -5.47
CA SER A 71 19.49 -7.20 -6.27
C SER A 71 20.57 -6.51 -5.42
N VAL A 72 20.25 -6.06 -4.20
CA VAL A 72 21.24 -5.47 -3.29
C VAL A 72 22.29 -6.50 -2.88
N LYS A 73 21.86 -7.74 -2.59
CA LYS A 73 22.79 -8.83 -2.22
C LYS A 73 23.74 -9.18 -3.35
N ALA A 74 23.27 -9.18 -4.60
CA ALA A 74 24.11 -9.38 -5.77
C ALA A 74 25.16 -8.25 -5.90
N VAL A 75 24.72 -7.00 -5.76
CA VAL A 75 25.59 -5.82 -5.84
C VAL A 75 26.60 -5.76 -4.69
N GLU A 76 26.25 -6.22 -3.48
CA GLU A 76 27.16 -6.26 -2.33
C GLU A 76 28.40 -7.13 -2.58
N SER A 77 28.28 -8.17 -3.41
CA SER A 77 29.37 -9.10 -3.69
C SER A 77 30.44 -8.51 -4.61
N ASP A 78 30.05 -7.69 -5.59
CA ASP A 78 30.99 -6.97 -6.48
C ASP A 78 30.45 -5.59 -6.92
N PRO A 79 30.56 -4.56 -6.06
CA PRO A 79 30.07 -3.22 -6.39
C PRO A 79 30.78 -2.59 -7.60
N VAL A 80 32.03 -2.97 -7.85
CA VAL A 80 32.87 -2.38 -8.91
C VAL A 80 32.44 -2.88 -10.28
N ALA A 81 32.03 -4.15 -10.40
CA ALA A 81 31.48 -4.71 -11.64
C ALA A 81 30.20 -3.99 -12.10
N PHE A 82 29.40 -3.49 -11.17
CA PHE A 82 28.18 -2.74 -11.45
C PHE A 82 28.39 -1.23 -11.56
N GLY A 83 29.63 -0.74 -11.40
CA GLY A 83 29.93 0.70 -11.44
C GLY A 83 29.28 1.51 -10.31
N LEU A 84 28.97 0.86 -9.18
CA LEU A 84 28.28 1.46 -8.04
C LEU A 84 29.29 1.83 -6.94
N ASP A 85 29.08 3.00 -6.35
CA ASP A 85 29.86 3.42 -5.19
C ASP A 85 29.40 2.68 -3.91
N ARG A 86 30.31 2.44 -2.97
CA ARG A 86 29.97 1.76 -1.70
C ARG A 86 28.93 2.53 -0.88
N ALA A 87 28.91 3.86 -0.98
CA ALA A 87 27.88 4.67 -0.34
C ALA A 87 26.50 4.44 -0.96
N GLU A 88 26.43 4.20 -2.27
CA GLU A 88 25.19 3.90 -2.98
C GLU A 88 24.63 2.53 -2.56
N VAL A 89 25.46 1.49 -2.51
CA VAL A 89 25.04 0.16 -2.02
C VAL A 89 24.48 0.24 -0.59
N THR A 90 25.13 1.04 0.27
CA THR A 90 24.67 1.26 1.64
C THR A 90 23.30 1.96 1.69
N ARG A 91 23.05 2.94 0.80
CA ARG A 91 21.74 3.59 0.67
C ARG A 91 20.66 2.60 0.25
N ARG A 92 20.92 1.78 -0.77
CA ARG A 92 19.98 0.75 -1.25
C ARG A 92 19.62 -0.26 -0.17
N LYS A 93 20.64 -0.74 0.57
CA LYS A 93 20.44 -1.65 1.70
C LYS A 93 19.55 -1.05 2.77
N ARG A 94 19.81 0.19 3.15
CA ARG A 94 19.03 0.89 4.19
C ARG A 94 17.57 1.06 3.77
N LEU A 95 17.32 1.47 2.53
CA LEU A 95 15.98 1.61 1.99
C LEU A 95 15.20 0.29 2.08
N VAL A 96 15.79 -0.80 1.58
CA VAL A 96 15.16 -2.12 1.58
C VAL A 96 14.87 -2.60 3.01
N GLN A 97 15.74 -2.30 3.97
CA GLN A 97 15.50 -2.60 5.38
C GLN A 97 14.37 -1.77 5.98
N GLU A 98 14.31 -0.46 5.68
CA GLU A 98 13.26 0.43 6.18
C GLU A 98 11.89 0.04 5.63
N VAL A 99 11.77 -0.14 4.30
CA VAL A 99 10.51 -0.56 3.66
C VAL A 99 10.14 -1.99 4.07
N GLY A 100 11.12 -2.89 4.16
CA GLY A 100 10.89 -4.28 4.54
C GLY A 100 10.33 -4.39 5.95
N GLY A 101 10.89 -3.64 6.90
CA GLY A 101 10.38 -3.56 8.27
C GLY A 101 8.95 -3.02 8.32
N GLU A 102 8.63 -1.95 7.58
CA GLU A 102 7.28 -1.38 7.57
C GLU A 102 6.24 -2.38 7.03
N VAL A 103 6.57 -3.12 5.97
CA VAL A 103 5.71 -4.16 5.39
C VAL A 103 5.52 -5.33 6.36
N GLU A 104 6.59 -5.77 7.01
CA GLU A 104 6.55 -6.85 7.99
C GLU A 104 5.69 -6.46 9.21
N ASP A 105 5.86 -5.24 9.72
CA ASP A 105 5.04 -4.70 10.81
C ASP A 105 3.53 -4.67 10.45
N MET A 106 3.19 -4.24 9.23
CA MET A 106 1.80 -4.25 8.73
C MET A 106 1.24 -5.67 8.62
N ARG A 107 2.05 -6.63 8.17
CA ARG A 107 1.65 -8.05 8.06
C ARG A 107 1.46 -8.70 9.43
N ASP A 108 2.34 -8.42 10.38
CA ASP A 108 2.24 -8.92 11.75
C ASP A 108 0.99 -8.40 12.45
N GLU A 109 0.67 -7.12 12.26
CA GLU A 109 -0.54 -6.52 12.81
C GLU A 109 -1.82 -7.15 12.23
N LEU A 110 -1.78 -7.58 10.97
CA LEU A 110 -2.86 -8.31 10.33
C LEU A 110 -2.97 -9.77 10.85
N ALA A 111 -1.85 -10.40 11.15
CA ALA A 111 -1.78 -11.76 11.68
C ALA A 111 -2.25 -11.85 13.15
N LYS A 112 -2.01 -10.83 13.98
CA LYS A 112 -2.47 -10.79 15.39
C LYS A 112 -3.97 -11.08 15.55
N ARG A 113 -4.82 -10.60 14.63
CA ARG A 113 -6.27 -10.88 14.67
C ARG A 113 -6.62 -12.34 14.39
N LEU A 114 -5.86 -13.05 13.54
CA LEU A 114 -6.04 -14.50 13.36
C LEU A 114 -5.72 -15.22 14.67
N GLY A 115 -4.65 -14.80 15.35
CA GLY A 115 -4.27 -15.30 16.67
C GLY A 115 -5.34 -15.04 17.73
N ASP A 116 -5.83 -13.80 17.83
CA ASP A 116 -6.84 -13.40 18.82
C ASP A 116 -8.21 -14.03 18.54
N ALA A 117 -8.63 -14.11 17.27
CA ALA A 117 -9.86 -14.80 16.88
C ALA A 117 -9.76 -16.31 17.11
N ALA A 118 -8.64 -16.95 16.77
CA ALA A 118 -8.42 -18.37 17.04
C ALA A 118 -8.36 -18.67 18.54
N ALA A 119 -7.75 -17.79 19.34
CA ALA A 119 -7.71 -17.89 20.80
C ALA A 119 -9.10 -17.69 21.42
N ALA A 120 -9.91 -16.76 20.91
CA ALA A 120 -11.30 -16.56 21.34
C ALA A 120 -12.19 -17.77 21.02
N ILE A 121 -12.04 -18.37 19.83
CA ILE A 121 -12.76 -19.59 19.44
C ILE A 121 -12.33 -20.79 20.31
N ALA A 122 -11.03 -20.90 20.61
CA ALA A 122 -10.52 -21.93 21.52
C ALA A 122 -11.03 -21.76 22.96
N HIS A 123 -11.19 -20.52 23.44
CA HIS A 123 -11.77 -20.23 24.76
C HIS A 123 -13.28 -20.50 24.83
N GLY A 124 -14.02 -20.24 23.74
CA GLY A 124 -15.44 -20.57 23.63
C GLY A 124 -15.69 -22.09 23.69
N LYS A 125 -14.84 -22.87 23.02
CA LYS A 125 -14.94 -24.35 23.01
C LYS A 125 -14.62 -24.99 24.36
N LYS A 126 -13.76 -24.35 25.18
CA LYS A 126 -13.43 -24.82 26.54
C LYS A 126 -14.55 -24.57 27.56
N LYS A 127 -15.44 -23.60 27.31
CA LYS A 127 -16.60 -23.30 28.17
C LYS A 127 -17.80 -24.23 27.89
N GLN A 128 -17.91 -24.81 26.70
CA GLN A 128 -18.91 -25.84 26.35
C GLN A 128 -18.50 -27.26 26.75
N ALA A 129 -17.21 -27.52 27.02
CA ALA A 129 -16.73 -28.83 27.46
C ALA A 129 -16.61 -28.98 28.99
N ALA A 130 -16.90 -27.93 29.77
CA ALA A 130 -16.72 -27.89 31.23
C ALA A 130 -18.04 -27.73 32.00
N GLY A 131 -19.18 -28.08 31.40
CA GLY A 131 -20.49 -27.97 32.03
C GLY A 131 -21.53 -28.91 31.43
N ASP A 132 -21.41 -30.22 31.71
CA ASP A 132 -22.60 -31.04 31.97
C ASP A 132 -22.24 -32.25 32.84
N GLY A 133 -22.27 -32.01 34.14
CA GLY A 133 -22.35 -33.03 35.17
C GLY A 133 -23.62 -32.79 35.96
N SER A 134 -24.64 -33.60 35.68
CA SER A 134 -25.78 -33.94 36.55
C SER A 134 -26.85 -32.88 36.84
N SER A 135 -28.07 -33.25 36.45
CA SER A 135 -29.35 -33.03 37.13
C SER A 135 -29.81 -31.60 37.43
N SER A 136 -30.84 -31.15 36.71
CA SER A 136 -32.22 -30.98 37.22
C SER A 136 -32.99 -29.93 36.42
N SER A 137 -34.23 -30.28 36.07
CA SER A 137 -35.36 -29.38 35.76
C SER A 137 -35.19 -28.31 34.69
N SER A 138 -35.68 -28.58 33.47
CA SER A 138 -36.29 -27.54 32.64
C SER A 138 -37.27 -28.15 31.64
N ASP A 139 -38.45 -27.56 31.68
CA ASP A 139 -39.71 -27.88 31.01
C ASP A 139 -39.64 -27.54 29.51
N LEU A 140 -39.22 -28.50 28.67
CA LEU A 140 -39.26 -28.37 27.21
C LEU A 140 -39.93 -29.62 26.62
N PRO A 141 -41.01 -29.49 25.82
CA PRO A 141 -41.67 -30.62 25.19
C PRO A 141 -40.76 -31.30 24.15
N ASP A 142 -40.80 -32.63 24.14
CA ASP A 142 -40.09 -33.51 23.21
C ASP A 142 -40.51 -33.21 21.74
N PRO A 143 -39.58 -33.03 20.78
CA PRO A 143 -39.87 -32.71 19.38
C PRO A 143 -40.72 -33.76 18.64
N ASN A 144 -40.96 -34.93 19.25
CA ASN A 144 -41.87 -35.94 18.72
C ASN A 144 -43.37 -35.65 18.98
N ALA A 145 -43.71 -34.58 19.69
CA ALA A 145 -45.12 -34.19 19.92
C ALA A 145 -45.82 -33.57 18.69
N PHE A 146 -45.09 -33.29 17.60
CA PHE A 146 -45.63 -32.77 16.33
C PHE A 146 -45.84 -33.85 15.26
N ALA A 147 -45.64 -35.14 15.57
CA ALA A 147 -45.94 -36.22 14.65
C ALA A 147 -47.46 -36.43 14.53
N ILE A 148 -48.03 -35.87 13.46
CA ILE A 148 -49.45 -35.98 13.09
C ILE A 148 -49.87 -37.46 13.00
N PRO A 149 -50.92 -37.91 13.71
CA PRO A 149 -51.46 -39.24 13.51
C PRO A 149 -52.31 -39.23 12.24
N ASP A 150 -51.89 -40.00 11.23
CA ASP A 150 -52.73 -40.36 10.08
C ASP A 150 -53.97 -41.11 10.59
N GLY A 151 -55.12 -40.43 10.58
CA GLY A 151 -56.39 -40.99 11.05
C GLY A 151 -57.57 -40.16 10.56
N GLU A 152 -58.39 -40.78 9.71
CA GLU A 152 -59.54 -40.24 9.00
C GLU A 152 -60.48 -39.33 9.83
N GLY A 153 -60.91 -38.23 9.19
CA GLY A 153 -62.23 -37.64 9.43
C GLY A 153 -62.23 -36.20 9.94
N GLY A 154 -62.74 -35.26 9.13
CA GLY A 154 -63.30 -34.00 9.64
C GLY A 154 -62.80 -32.73 8.96
N SER A 155 -63.54 -32.29 7.94
CA SER A 155 -63.88 -30.89 7.64
C SER A 155 -62.92 -29.75 8.06
N GLY A 156 -62.26 -29.15 7.05
CA GLY A 156 -62.33 -27.70 6.84
C GLY A 156 -61.48 -26.73 7.68
N ALA A 157 -60.61 -27.20 8.57
CA ALA A 157 -59.81 -26.31 9.44
C ALA A 157 -58.29 -26.29 9.15
N GLY A 158 -57.81 -27.07 8.16
CA GLY A 158 -56.37 -27.18 7.87
C GLY A 158 -55.80 -26.09 6.95
N GLY A 159 -56.65 -25.31 6.27
CA GLY A 159 -56.20 -24.26 5.35
C GLY A 159 -55.76 -22.97 6.05
N ASP A 160 -56.44 -22.59 7.13
CA ASP A 160 -56.16 -21.35 7.88
C ASP A 160 -54.82 -21.41 8.62
N SER A 161 -54.53 -22.53 9.30
CA SER A 161 -53.28 -22.67 10.06
C SER A 161 -52.04 -22.67 9.16
N TYR A 162 -52.16 -23.13 7.90
CA TYR A 162 -51.06 -23.12 6.94
C TYR A 162 -50.88 -21.72 6.32
N ALA A 163 -51.99 -21.04 6.00
CA ALA A 163 -51.96 -19.66 5.52
C ALA A 163 -51.41 -18.67 6.57
N GLU A 164 -51.77 -18.86 7.85
CA GLU A 164 -51.20 -18.07 8.96
C GLU A 164 -49.70 -18.32 9.14
N PHE A 165 -49.25 -19.56 8.97
CA PHE A 165 -47.84 -19.91 9.04
C PHE A 165 -47.02 -19.30 7.89
N GLU A 166 -47.53 -19.35 6.66
CA GLU A 166 -46.91 -18.69 5.49
C GLU A 166 -46.87 -17.16 5.65
N HIS A 167 -47.93 -16.57 6.22
CA HIS A 167 -47.96 -15.14 6.49
C HIS A 167 -46.95 -14.72 7.55
N HIS A 168 -46.79 -15.53 8.61
CA HIS A 168 -45.74 -15.35 9.61
C HIS A 168 -44.34 -15.48 9.02
N GLN A 169 -44.14 -16.42 8.10
CA GLN A 169 -42.85 -16.62 7.43
C GLN A 169 -42.51 -15.46 6.48
N GLN A 170 -43.51 -14.91 5.77
CA GLN A 170 -43.33 -13.69 4.97
C GLN A 170 -42.99 -12.47 5.84
N LEU A 171 -43.63 -12.31 6.99
CA LEU A 171 -43.32 -11.22 7.93
C LEU A 171 -41.89 -11.32 8.49
N HIS A 172 -41.40 -12.55 8.71
CA HIS A 172 -40.01 -12.77 9.10
C HIS A 172 -39.05 -12.35 7.99
N MET A 173 -39.31 -12.77 6.75
CA MET A 173 -38.49 -12.41 5.59
C MET A 173 -38.50 -10.90 5.29
N LEU A 174 -39.61 -10.20 5.59
CA LEU A 174 -39.72 -8.75 5.46
C LEU A 174 -38.93 -8.00 6.55
N ARG A 175 -38.92 -8.50 7.78
CA ARG A 175 -38.06 -7.95 8.86
C ARG A 175 -36.58 -8.16 8.56
N ASP A 176 -36.21 -9.32 8.03
CA ASP A 176 -34.82 -9.61 7.67
C ASP A 176 -34.31 -8.62 6.59
N GLN A 177 -35.16 -8.21 5.64
CA GLN A 177 -34.83 -7.17 4.64
C GLN A 177 -34.82 -5.73 5.18
N GLU A 178 -35.57 -5.42 6.25
CA GLU A 178 -35.48 -4.12 6.92
C GLU A 178 -34.17 -3.96 7.69
N GLU A 179 -33.68 -5.03 8.32
CA GLU A 179 -32.38 -5.05 9.01
C GLU A 179 -31.21 -4.84 8.01
N ASP A 180 -31.33 -5.40 6.81
CA ASP A 180 -30.35 -5.20 5.72
C ASP A 180 -30.32 -3.74 5.23
N LEU A 181 -31.47 -3.07 5.12
CA LEU A 181 -31.54 -1.67 4.68
C LEU A 181 -30.92 -0.71 5.71
N GLU A 182 -31.08 -0.97 7.00
CA GLU A 182 -30.46 -0.17 8.06
C GLU A 182 -28.92 -0.32 8.05
N GLY A 183 -28.42 -1.53 7.78
CA GLY A 183 -27.00 -1.78 7.50
C GLY A 183 -26.48 -0.97 6.31
N VAL A 184 -27.24 -0.91 5.20
CA VAL A 184 -26.89 -0.11 4.03
C VAL A 184 -26.89 1.38 4.33
N PHE A 185 -27.82 1.91 5.13
CA PHE A 185 -27.82 3.32 5.52
C PHE A 185 -26.59 3.69 6.37
N GLN A 186 -26.13 2.79 7.22
CA GLN A 186 -24.91 2.98 8.00
C GLN A 186 -23.66 2.94 7.10
N THR A 187 -23.59 2.01 6.15
CA THR A 187 -22.50 1.92 5.16
C THR A 187 -22.47 3.14 4.25
N VAL A 188 -23.62 3.62 3.76
CA VAL A 188 -23.71 4.85 2.94
C VAL A 188 -23.32 6.08 3.76
N GLY A 189 -23.72 6.14 5.04
CA GLY A 189 -23.29 7.20 5.95
C GLY A 189 -21.78 7.21 6.18
N ASN A 190 -21.17 6.03 6.29
CA ASN A 190 -19.72 5.88 6.45
C ASN A 190 -18.96 6.19 5.16
N LEU A 191 -19.45 5.73 4.00
CA LEU A 191 -18.89 6.07 2.68
C LEU A 191 -18.93 7.58 2.42
N ARG A 192 -20.00 8.26 2.83
CA ARG A 192 -20.09 9.71 2.73
C ARG A 192 -19.06 10.43 3.61
N ARG A 193 -18.89 9.99 4.86
CA ARG A 193 -17.84 10.55 5.73
C ARG A 193 -16.44 10.27 5.17
N GLN A 194 -16.22 9.07 4.63
CA GLN A 194 -14.95 8.71 3.98
C GLN A 194 -14.72 9.55 2.73
N ALA A 195 -15.74 9.81 1.90
CA ALA A 195 -15.64 10.68 0.74
C ALA A 195 -15.35 12.13 1.13
N ASP A 196 -15.94 12.64 2.22
CA ASP A 196 -15.66 13.98 2.75
C ASP A 196 -14.24 14.09 3.33
N ASP A 197 -13.75 13.04 3.98
CA ASP A 197 -12.38 13.01 4.52
C ASP A 197 -11.35 12.83 3.39
N MET A 198 -11.62 11.96 2.41
CA MET A 198 -10.81 11.85 1.19
C MET A 198 -10.83 13.15 0.38
N GLY A 199 -11.97 13.86 0.32
CA GLY A 199 -12.08 15.14 -0.36
C GLY A 199 -11.18 16.20 0.28
N ARG A 200 -11.15 16.24 1.62
CA ARG A 200 -10.29 17.15 2.38
C ARG A 200 -8.80 16.78 2.29
N GLU A 201 -8.48 15.49 2.33
CA GLU A 201 -7.11 15.02 2.21
C GLU A 201 -6.55 15.20 0.78
N LEU A 202 -7.40 15.09 -0.25
CA LEU A 202 -7.05 15.45 -1.63
C LEU A 202 -6.87 16.97 -1.80
N GLU A 203 -7.63 17.79 -1.07
CA GLU A 203 -7.45 19.25 -1.07
C GLU A 203 -6.15 19.66 -0.36
N GLU A 204 -5.82 19.03 0.77
CA GLU A 204 -4.51 19.18 1.42
C GLU A 204 -3.36 18.68 0.53
N GLN A 205 -3.53 17.56 -0.17
CA GLN A 205 -2.54 17.07 -1.13
C GLN A 205 -2.38 18.01 -2.32
N ARG A 206 -3.46 18.67 -2.77
CA ARG A 206 -3.40 19.69 -3.83
C ARG A 206 -2.61 20.92 -3.36
N GLU A 207 -2.81 21.36 -2.13
CA GLU A 207 -2.04 22.46 -1.53
C GLU A 207 -0.56 22.08 -1.39
N MET A 208 -0.28 20.84 -0.97
CA MET A 208 1.09 20.32 -0.86
C MET A 208 1.76 20.18 -2.23
N LEU A 209 1.00 19.78 -3.26
CA LEU A 209 1.50 19.70 -4.65
C LEU A 209 1.84 21.09 -5.21
N GLU A 210 1.11 22.14 -4.86
CA GLU A 210 1.46 23.52 -5.26
C GLU A 210 2.77 23.98 -4.61
N VAL A 211 3.04 23.57 -3.38
CA VAL A 211 4.34 23.81 -2.71
C VAL A 211 5.45 23.01 -3.40
N VAL A 212 5.19 21.77 -3.78
CA VAL A 212 6.13 20.92 -4.52
C VAL A 212 6.43 21.50 -5.90
N ASP A 213 5.42 22.03 -6.61
CA ASP A 213 5.57 22.71 -7.90
C ASP A 213 6.45 23.97 -7.75
N GLY A 214 6.19 24.80 -6.73
CA GLY A 214 7.02 25.97 -6.44
C GLY A 214 8.46 25.62 -6.02
N LEU A 215 8.67 24.47 -5.37
CA LEU A 215 10.00 23.93 -5.10
C LEU A 215 10.68 23.42 -6.38
N ALA A 216 9.93 22.74 -7.26
CA ALA A 216 10.40 22.23 -8.54
C ALA A 216 10.81 23.38 -9.48
N ASP A 217 10.02 24.45 -9.57
CA ASP A 217 10.34 25.66 -10.32
C ASP A 217 11.64 26.29 -9.81
N ARG A 218 11.77 26.43 -8.49
CA ARG A 218 12.99 27.01 -7.88
C ARG A 218 14.22 26.14 -8.11
N VAL A 219 14.06 24.82 -8.13
CA VAL A 219 15.12 23.87 -8.49
C VAL A 219 15.44 23.99 -9.98
N GLY A 220 14.42 24.10 -10.85
CA GLY A 220 14.54 24.33 -12.29
C GLY A 220 15.35 25.58 -12.61
N ASP A 221 15.02 26.70 -11.98
CA ASP A 221 15.75 27.97 -12.14
C ASP A 221 17.21 27.87 -11.70
N ARG A 222 17.47 27.19 -10.57
CA ARG A 222 18.85 26.95 -10.09
C ARG A 222 19.63 26.03 -11.01
N LEU A 223 18.98 25.00 -11.55
CA LEU A 223 19.58 24.04 -12.47
C LEU A 223 19.88 24.72 -13.82
N GLN A 224 18.95 25.52 -14.35
CA GLN A 224 19.16 26.33 -15.55
C GLN A 224 20.30 27.34 -15.36
N THR A 225 20.33 28.02 -14.22
CA THR A 225 21.44 28.94 -13.89
C THR A 225 22.77 28.19 -13.76
N GLY A 226 22.76 26.99 -13.16
CA GLY A 226 23.91 26.12 -13.06
C GLY A 226 24.42 25.68 -14.44
N MET A 227 23.52 25.31 -15.34
CA MET A 227 23.83 24.90 -16.70
C MET A 227 24.40 26.06 -17.53
N GLN A 228 23.84 27.27 -17.41
CA GLN A 228 24.39 28.47 -18.05
C GLN A 228 25.79 28.80 -17.54
N LYS A 229 26.02 28.73 -16.22
CA LYS A 229 27.36 28.89 -15.65
C LYS A 229 28.32 27.81 -16.14
N MET A 230 27.84 26.57 -16.31
CA MET A 230 28.67 25.48 -16.81
C MET A 230 29.06 25.69 -18.26
N GLN A 231 28.11 26.05 -19.13
CA GLN A 231 28.40 26.41 -20.53
C GLN A 231 29.36 27.59 -20.62
N TYR A 232 29.19 28.59 -19.77
CA TYR A 232 30.10 29.74 -19.69
C TYR A 232 31.52 29.33 -19.30
N ILE A 233 31.67 28.45 -18.31
CA ILE A 233 32.98 27.95 -17.86
C ILE A 233 33.63 27.09 -18.94
N ILE A 234 32.88 26.20 -19.60
CA ILE A 234 33.39 25.37 -20.69
C ILE A 234 33.93 26.25 -21.82
N LYS A 235 33.10 27.20 -22.30
CA LYS A 235 33.48 28.10 -23.39
C LYS A 235 34.68 28.99 -23.03
N ARG A 236 34.68 29.56 -21.83
CA ARG A 236 35.78 30.42 -21.35
C ARG A 236 37.07 29.65 -21.10
N ASN A 237 36.99 28.36 -20.77
CA ASN A 237 38.17 27.50 -20.67
C ASN A 237 38.69 27.18 -22.07
N GLU A 238 37.83 26.73 -22.98
CA GLU A 238 38.20 26.42 -24.37
C GLU A 238 38.88 27.61 -25.09
N ASP A 239 38.31 28.81 -24.98
CA ASP A 239 38.86 30.03 -25.60
C ASP A 239 40.28 30.34 -25.08
N ARG A 240 40.56 30.11 -23.80
CA ARG A 240 41.87 30.40 -23.20
C ARG A 240 42.95 29.44 -23.67
N TRP A 241 42.65 28.15 -23.76
CA TRP A 241 43.62 27.14 -24.19
C TRP A 241 43.86 27.21 -25.70
N SER A 242 42.81 27.44 -26.49
CA SER A 242 42.92 27.67 -27.93
C SER A 242 43.73 28.93 -28.24
N SER A 243 43.42 30.05 -27.58
CA SER A 243 44.15 31.31 -27.76
C SER A 243 45.62 31.21 -27.35
N PHE A 244 45.93 30.46 -26.27
CA PHE A 244 47.31 30.21 -25.86
C PHE A 244 48.08 29.38 -26.89
N CYS A 245 47.46 28.34 -27.45
CA CYS A 245 48.06 27.50 -28.47
C CYS A 245 48.37 28.30 -29.75
N ILE A 246 47.44 29.14 -30.21
CA ILE A 246 47.64 30.04 -31.36
C ILE A 246 48.79 31.02 -31.11
N ALA A 247 48.85 31.64 -29.92
CA ALA A 247 49.92 32.57 -29.57
C ALA A 247 51.31 31.90 -29.60
N VAL A 248 51.41 30.66 -29.09
CA VAL A 248 52.65 29.88 -29.14
C VAL A 248 53.05 29.56 -30.59
N LEU A 249 52.10 29.14 -31.44
CA LEU A 249 52.40 28.86 -32.86
C LEU A 249 52.89 30.10 -33.61
N ILE A 250 52.29 31.27 -33.38
CA ILE A 250 52.74 32.54 -34.00
C ILE A 250 54.16 32.90 -33.54
N PHE A 251 54.47 32.74 -32.25
CA PHE A 251 55.80 33.01 -31.72
C PHE A 251 56.88 32.14 -32.37
N VAL A 252 56.60 30.84 -32.53
CA VAL A 252 57.51 29.91 -33.22
C VAL A 252 57.71 30.31 -34.69
N LEU A 253 56.63 30.72 -35.38
CA LEU A 253 56.70 31.19 -36.76
C LEU A 253 57.56 32.45 -36.89
N ILE A 254 57.43 33.41 -35.98
CA ILE A 254 58.27 34.62 -35.96
C ILE A 254 59.74 34.25 -35.75
N LEU A 255 60.04 33.34 -34.82
CA LEU A 255 61.42 32.86 -34.60
C LEU A 255 62.01 32.21 -35.85
N LEU A 256 61.24 31.38 -36.56
CA LEU A 256 61.67 30.79 -37.83
C LEU A 256 61.91 31.86 -38.90
N LEU A 257 61.07 32.89 -38.99
CA LEU A 257 61.25 33.99 -39.94
C LEU A 257 62.54 34.79 -39.63
N ILE A 258 62.77 35.14 -38.36
CA ILE A 258 63.99 35.84 -37.94
C ILE A 258 65.23 35.00 -38.26
N LEU A 259 65.18 33.69 -37.98
CA LEU A 259 66.27 32.78 -38.27
C LEU A 259 66.55 32.69 -39.77
N LEU A 260 65.51 32.70 -40.61
CA LEU A 260 65.66 32.74 -42.08
C LEU A 260 66.22 34.08 -42.57
N LEU A 261 65.84 35.21 -41.96
CA LEU A 261 66.33 36.53 -42.39
C LEU A 261 67.81 36.74 -42.01
N VAL A 262 68.23 36.18 -40.88
CA VAL A 262 69.61 36.29 -40.37
C VAL A 262 70.57 35.32 -41.08
N LEU A 263 70.08 34.17 -41.54
CA LEU A 263 70.87 33.11 -42.18
C LEU A 263 70.88 33.25 -43.71
#